data_AF-A0A357C6K2-F1
#
_entry.id   AF-A0A357C6K2-F1
#
_cell.length_a   1.000
_cell.length_b   1.000
_cell.length_c   1.000
_cell.angle_alpha   90.00
_cell.angle_beta   90.00
_cell.angle_gamma   90.00
#
_symmetry.space_group_name_H-M   'P 1'
#
loop_
_entity.id
_entity.type
_entity.pdbx_description
1 polymer ?
#
loop_
_entity_poly.entity_id
_entity_poly.type
_entity_poly.pdbx_seq_one_letter_code
_entity_poly.pdbx_strand_id
1 'polypeptide(L)'
;MKLEKAPNCPHCGKELDKYDTPSFHFADGLGWCTDFLYVCFNDDCSLYVNGKKYLWEKYGQAASYRYMVYPDTGQEDTIVAANPRLMEVRLAALKSQPEEENQEE
;
A
#
# COMPACT_ATOMS: atom_id res chain seq x y z
N MET A 1 6.80 1.49 17.61
CA MET A 1 5.54 1.00 18.21
C MET A 1 4.98 0.03 17.20
N LYS A 2 4.83 -1.24 17.55
CA LYS A 2 4.37 -2.26 16.59
C LYS A 2 2.85 -2.28 16.54
N LEU A 3 2.28 -2.23 15.35
CA LEU A 3 0.84 -2.30 15.12
C LEU A 3 0.39 -3.77 15.13
N GLU A 4 -0.54 -4.09 16.03
CA GLU A 4 -1.15 -5.43 16.09
C GLU A 4 -2.26 -5.63 15.06
N LYS A 5 -2.87 -4.53 14.59
CA LYS A 5 -3.99 -4.53 13.63
C LYS A 5 -3.80 -3.47 12.55
N ALA A 6 -4.43 -3.68 11.42
CA ALA A 6 -4.47 -2.70 10.34
C ALA A 6 -5.18 -1.42 10.83
N PRO A 7 -4.55 -0.23 10.73
CA PRO A 7 -5.23 1.01 11.06
C PRO A 7 -6.21 1.39 9.94
N ASN A 8 -7.09 2.36 10.21
CA ASN A 8 -7.99 2.92 9.20
C ASN A 8 -7.32 4.10 8.47
N CYS A 9 -7.59 4.22 7.18
CA CYS A 9 -7.13 5.35 6.38
C CYS A 9 -7.77 6.66 6.89
N PRO A 10 -7.00 7.71 7.20
CA PRO A 10 -7.54 8.98 7.67
C PRO A 10 -8.32 9.76 6.59
N HIS A 11 -8.16 9.39 5.31
CA HIS A 11 -8.76 10.09 4.18
C HIS A 11 -10.12 9.54 3.73
N CYS A 12 -10.42 8.27 4.03
CA CYS A 12 -11.66 7.61 3.63
C CYS A 12 -12.26 6.67 4.68
N GLY A 13 -11.57 6.44 5.80
CA GLY A 13 -12.05 5.61 6.92
C GLY A 13 -11.99 4.10 6.70
N LYS A 14 -11.67 3.61 5.50
CA LYS A 14 -11.52 2.16 5.24
C LYS A 14 -10.27 1.61 5.93
N GLU A 15 -10.35 0.36 6.39
CA GLU A 15 -9.21 -0.39 6.91
C GLU A 15 -8.16 -0.57 5.80
N LEU A 16 -6.87 -0.49 6.15
CA LEU A 16 -5.77 -0.66 5.20
C LEU A 16 -5.51 -2.14 4.90
N ASP A 17 -5.17 -2.48 3.65
CA ASP A 17 -4.74 -3.83 3.32
C ASP A 17 -3.22 -3.98 3.53
N LYS A 18 -2.75 -5.20 3.78
CA LYS A 18 -1.32 -5.52 3.73
C LYS A 18 -0.81 -5.51 2.30
N TYR A 19 0.35 -4.90 2.10
CA TYR A 19 1.05 -4.84 0.84
C TYR A 19 2.50 -5.29 1.06
N ASP A 20 2.84 -6.44 0.49
CA ASP A 20 4.18 -6.99 0.60
C ASP A 20 5.18 -6.12 -0.14
N THR A 21 6.28 -5.84 0.54
CA THR A 21 7.39 -5.14 -0.08
C THR A 21 8.09 -6.10 -1.06
N PRO A 22 8.76 -5.60 -2.11
CA PRO A 22 9.48 -6.49 -3.03
C PRO A 22 10.46 -7.38 -2.27
N SER A 23 10.42 -8.69 -2.53
CA SER A 23 11.26 -9.70 -1.86
C SER A 23 12.77 -9.55 -2.13
N PHE A 24 13.14 -8.58 -2.97
CA PHE A 24 14.51 -8.23 -3.27
C PHE A 24 14.63 -6.71 -3.23
N HIS A 25 15.68 -6.24 -2.59
CA HIS A 25 15.98 -4.80 -2.53
C HIS A 25 16.31 -4.32 -3.95
N PHE A 26 15.45 -3.47 -4.51
CA PHE A 26 15.75 -2.79 -5.76
C PHE A 26 16.65 -1.58 -5.46
N ALA A 27 17.74 -1.41 -6.21
CA ALA A 27 18.74 -0.33 -6.10
C ALA A 27 19.72 -0.44 -4.91
N ASP A 28 20.04 0.67 -4.22
CA ASP A 28 21.14 0.83 -3.25
C ASP A 28 20.87 0.20 -1.86
N GLY A 29 19.83 -0.63 -1.74
CA GLY A 29 19.46 -1.28 -0.49
C GLY A 29 18.51 -0.46 0.40
N LEU A 30 18.17 0.78 0.01
CA LEU A 30 17.23 1.65 0.75
C LEU A 30 15.75 1.30 0.50
N GLY A 31 15.46 0.00 0.50
CA GLY A 31 14.08 -0.50 0.44
C GLY A 31 13.28 -0.14 1.68
N TRP A 32 12.05 -0.63 1.73
CA TRP A 32 11.24 -0.54 2.93
C TRP A 32 11.83 -1.48 3.98
N CYS A 33 12.22 -0.94 5.13
CA CYS A 33 12.86 -1.68 6.24
C CYS A 33 11.87 -2.61 6.98
N THR A 34 10.93 -3.21 6.25
CA THR A 34 9.83 -4.03 6.76
C THR A 34 9.33 -4.93 5.63
N ASP A 35 8.81 -6.10 5.98
CA ASP A 35 8.36 -7.11 5.02
C ASP A 35 7.04 -6.73 4.34
N PHE A 36 6.23 -5.90 5.01
CA PHE A 36 4.96 -5.43 4.48
C PHE A 36 4.64 -4.02 4.97
N LEU A 37 3.77 -3.35 4.22
CA LEU A 37 3.19 -2.06 4.57
C LEU A 37 1.68 -2.20 4.69
N TYR A 38 1.04 -1.37 5.51
CA TYR A 38 -0.41 -1.18 5.42
C TYR A 38 -0.70 -0.09 4.40
N VAL A 39 -1.48 -0.35 3.35
CA VAL A 39 -1.73 0.60 2.24
C VAL A 39 -3.22 0.73 1.94
N CYS A 40 -3.65 1.93 1.59
CA CYS A 40 -5.04 2.21 1.22
C CYS A 40 -5.30 1.91 -0.26
N PHE A 41 -6.00 0.81 -0.55
CA PHE A 41 -6.44 0.45 -1.91
C PHE A 41 -7.86 0.89 -2.27
N ASN A 42 -8.42 1.85 -1.52
CA ASN A 42 -9.70 2.43 -1.88
C ASN A 42 -9.54 3.44 -3.03
N ASP A 43 -10.08 3.14 -4.21
CA ASP A 43 -10.00 4.03 -5.38
C ASP A 43 -10.88 5.27 -5.28
N ASP A 44 -11.88 5.25 -4.39
CA ASP A 44 -12.69 6.42 -4.05
C ASP A 44 -12.05 7.26 -2.93
N CYS A 45 -10.83 6.91 -2.49
CA CYS A 45 -10.14 7.67 -1.46
C CYS A 45 -9.83 9.09 -1.94
N SER A 46 -10.15 10.09 -1.11
CA SER A 46 -9.92 11.50 -1.44
C SER A 46 -8.46 11.80 -1.79
N LEU A 47 -7.50 11.19 -1.08
CA LEU A 47 -6.07 11.29 -1.41
C LEU A 47 -5.76 10.78 -2.82
N TYR A 48 -6.34 9.64 -3.19
CA TYR A 48 -6.09 9.00 -4.48
C TYR A 48 -6.76 9.75 -5.65
N VAL A 49 -8.02 10.13 -5.50
CA VAL A 49 -8.76 10.86 -6.55
C VAL A 49 -8.15 12.24 -6.78
N ASN A 50 -7.86 12.97 -5.71
CA ASN A 50 -7.28 14.31 -5.81
C ASN A 50 -5.83 14.26 -6.30
N GLY A 51 -5.04 13.28 -5.85
CA GLY A 51 -3.66 13.08 -6.32
C GLY A 51 -3.61 12.83 -7.82
N LYS A 52 -4.51 11.98 -8.34
CA LYS A 52 -4.62 11.71 -9.78
C LYS A 52 -4.96 12.96 -10.58
N LYS A 53 -5.96 13.73 -10.13
CA LYS A 53 -6.33 15.01 -10.75
C LYS A 53 -5.15 15.99 -10.77
N TYR A 54 -4.49 16.15 -9.63
CA TYR A 54 -3.35 17.07 -9.48
C TYR A 54 -2.18 16.70 -10.41
N LEU A 55 -1.77 15.42 -10.41
CA LEU A 55 -0.66 14.95 -11.24
C LEU A 55 -0.96 15.03 -12.73
N TRP A 56 -2.22 14.80 -13.12
CA TRP A 56 -2.65 15.00 -14.50
C TRP A 56 -2.62 16.48 -14.90
N GLU A 57 -3.24 17.36 -14.11
CA GLU A 57 -3.35 18.79 -14.42
C GLU A 57 -2.00 19.53 -14.42
N LYS A 58 -1.10 19.15 -13.50
CA LYS A 58 0.20 19.81 -13.36
C LYS A 58 1.30 19.21 -14.23
N TYR A 59 1.28 17.89 -14.44
CA TYR A 59 2.41 17.17 -15.03
C TYR A 59 2.03 16.20 -16.15
N GLY A 60 0.74 16.05 -16.48
CA GLY A 60 0.27 15.08 -17.48
C GLY A 60 0.57 13.62 -17.11
N GLN A 61 0.81 13.33 -15.83
CA GLN A 61 1.20 12.00 -15.36
C GLN A 61 -0.04 11.19 -14.95
N ALA A 62 -0.16 9.97 -15.48
CA ALA A 62 -1.20 9.01 -15.12
C ALA A 62 -0.85 8.26 -13.82
N ALA A 63 -0.59 9.00 -12.75
CA ALA A 63 -0.19 8.47 -11.45
C ALA A 63 -1.05 9.08 -10.34
N SER A 64 -0.94 8.53 -9.13
CA SER A 64 -1.55 9.09 -7.92
C SER A 64 -0.72 8.77 -6.68
N TYR A 65 -1.25 9.10 -5.50
CA TYR A 65 -0.68 8.78 -4.19
C TYR A 65 -1.65 7.89 -3.42
N ARG A 66 -1.12 6.95 -2.63
CA ARG A 66 -1.88 6.15 -1.66
C ARG A 66 -1.26 6.33 -0.28
N TYR A 67 -2.12 6.34 0.74
CA TYR A 67 -1.69 6.42 2.13
C TYR A 67 -1.10 5.08 2.58
N MET A 68 0.00 5.12 3.32
CA MET A 68 0.64 3.94 3.86
C MET A 68 1.10 4.11 5.31
N VAL A 69 1.25 2.98 6.02
CA VAL A 69 1.75 2.94 7.40
C VAL A 69 2.74 1.78 7.56
N TYR A 70 3.87 2.08 8.20
CA TYR A 70 4.87 1.08 8.59
C TYR A 70 4.38 0.30 9.84
N PRO A 71 4.31 -1.04 9.77
CA PRO A 71 3.76 -1.84 10.87
C PRO A 71 4.63 -1.79 12.14
N ASP A 72 5.95 -1.66 12.02
CA ASP A 72 6.87 -1.78 13.15
C ASP A 72 7.03 -0.47 13.95
N THR A 73 6.85 0.66 13.28
CA THR A 73 7.01 1.99 13.86
C THR A 73 5.69 2.71 14.06
N GLY A 74 4.66 2.39 13.27
CA GLY A 74 3.44 3.18 13.14
C GLY A 74 3.65 4.46 12.32
N GLN A 75 4.81 4.61 11.67
CA GLN A 75 5.10 5.78 10.83
C GLN A 75 4.14 5.83 9.64
N GLU A 76 3.55 6.99 9.44
CA GLU A 76 2.62 7.27 8.35
C GLU A 76 3.37 7.94 7.19
N ASP A 77 3.03 7.56 5.96
CA ASP A 77 3.65 8.11 4.75
C ASP A 77 2.73 7.91 3.54
N THR A 78 3.21 8.28 2.34
CA THR A 78 2.51 8.09 1.07
C THR A 78 3.38 7.34 0.07
N ILE A 79 2.75 6.44 -0.68
CA ILE A 79 3.39 5.74 -1.79
C ILE A 79 2.80 6.23 -3.12
N VAL A 80 3.67 6.36 -4.13
CA VAL A 80 3.25 6.71 -5.49
C VAL A 80 2.60 5.48 -6.15
N ALA A 81 1.36 5.65 -6.58
CA ALA A 81 0.64 4.70 -7.43
C ALA A 81 0.84 5.11 -8.90
N ALA A 82 2.00 4.74 -9.47
CA ALA A 82 2.38 5.09 -10.84
C ALA A 82 1.52 4.41 -11.91
N ASN A 83 0.91 3.27 -11.60
CA ASN A 83 -0.06 2.59 -12.45
C ASN A 83 -1.15 1.97 -11.55
N PRO A 84 -2.43 2.33 -11.70
CA PRO A 84 -3.53 1.75 -10.92
C PRO A 84 -3.49 0.22 -10.91
N ARG A 85 -3.27 -0.39 -12.08
CA ARG A 85 -3.30 -1.85 -12.25
C ARG A 85 -2.13 -2.57 -11.62
N LEU A 86 -0.96 -1.94 -11.50
CA LEU A 86 0.24 -2.66 -11.05
C LEU A 86 0.11 -3.10 -9.58
N MET A 87 -0.47 -2.23 -8.75
CA MET A 87 -0.72 -2.55 -7.34
C MET A 87 -1.91 -3.50 -7.18
N GLU A 88 -2.94 -3.38 -8.01
CA GLU A 88 -4.12 -4.27 -8.01
C GLU A 88 -3.78 -5.70 -8.41
N VAL A 89 -2.96 -5.91 -9.45
CA VAL A 89 -2.54 -7.25 -9.89
C VAL A 89 -1.73 -7.95 -8.80
N ARG A 90 -0.89 -7.21 -8.08
CA ARG A 90 -0.13 -7.76 -6.94
C ARG A 90 -1.05 -8.14 -5.79
N LEU A 91 -2.02 -7.28 -5.44
CA LEU A 91 -3.00 -7.56 -4.39
C LEU A 91 -3.89 -8.77 -4.73
N ALA A 92 -4.31 -8.89 -5.99
CA ALA A 92 -5.08 -10.04 -6.48
C ALA A 92 -4.26 -11.34 -6.42
N ALA A 93 -2.96 -11.29 -6.74
CA ALA A 93 -2.07 -12.43 -6.59
C ALA A 93 -1.94 -12.87 -5.12
N LEU A 94 -1.83 -11.93 -4.18
CA LEU A 94 -1.78 -12.23 -2.74
C LEU A 94 -3.08 -12.85 -2.23
N LYS A 95 -4.24 -12.29 -2.60
CA LYS A 95 -5.56 -12.83 -2.23
C LYS A 95 -5.86 -14.21 -2.83
N SER A 96 -5.07 -14.64 -3.83
CA SER A 96 -5.20 -15.96 -4.46
C SER A 96 -4.28 -17.03 -3.87
N GLN A 97 -3.36 -16.66 -2.97
CA GLN A 97 -2.56 -17.64 -2.24
C GLN A 97 -3.45 -18.28 -1.17
N PRO A 98 -3.54 -19.62 -1.11
CA PRO A 98 -4.29 -20.28 -0.06
C PRO A 98 -3.68 -19.91 1.30
N GLU A 99 -4.53 -19.53 2.25
CA GLU A 99 -4.15 -19.41 3.66
C GLU A 99 -3.58 -20.77 4.08
N GLU A 100 -2.27 -20.86 4.32
CA GLU A 100 -1.70 -22.05 4.95
C GLU A 100 -2.36 -22.19 6.32
N GLU A 101 -3.28 -23.16 6.41
CA GLU A 101 -3.89 -23.61 7.65
C GLU A 101 -2.78 -23.90 8.65
N ASN A 102 -2.75 -23.13 9.74
CA ASN A 102 -2.18 -23.56 11.00
C ASN A 102 -2.84 -24.89 11.39
N GLN A 103 -2.18 -26.00 11.07
CA GLN A 103 -2.37 -27.27 11.75
C GLN A 103 -1.09 -27.54 12.54
N GLU A 104 -1.06 -27.01 13.75
CA GLU A 104 -0.31 -27.62 14.84
C GLU A 104 -1.02 -28.94 15.21
N GLU A 105 -0.44 -30.08 14.85
CA GLU A 105 -0.52 -31.35 15.59
C GLU A 105 0.79 -32.15 15.44
#